data_AF-A0A3Q3J6I0-F1
#
_entry.id   AF-A0A3Q3J6I0-F1
#
_cell.length_a   1.000
_cell.length_b   1.000
_cell.length_c   1.000
_cell.angle_alpha   90.00
_cell.angle_beta   90.00
_cell.angle_gamma   90.00
#
_symmetry.space_group_name_H-M   'P 1'
#
loop_
_entity.id
_entity.type
_entity.pdbx_description
1 polymer ?
#
loop_
_entity_poly.entity_id
_entity_poly.type
_entity_poly.pdbx_seq_one_letter_code
_entity_poly.pdbx_strand_id
1 'polypeptide(L)'
;VLNLYILITPFLSPSPCDFHICPLTNYYKRILLSVSYSLIFLVGLSLNGALLWSVCGRTRHWRSTVIYMTNLAVADLLYCLWPFGNIMMFLTCISMHHFIGVCFPIATVRPRTKKLAFFASGLVWVLATAEILLTLVFARTGVINNITVCFEMTTATQFKVYFPYGLFLAIVGFLIPFITVVICYCSMIKVLHCRAADSISTARTACMRNKSLYILLVVCLMFVVCFLPYHFVRTVYLFVRVSMPGDCHLLNAVMISYNVWKPAVSFNCCANPFLYFWGSGGYNKLWVWLRRKKKRVIISEKKATIAHSNRNTLEASSFSAYLES
;
A
#
# COMPACT_ATOMS: atom_id res chain seq x y z
N VAL A 1 26.88 68.60 -34.29
CA VAL A 1 25.98 67.53 -34.76
C VAL A 1 26.78 66.23 -34.80
N LEU A 2 27.18 65.55 -33.70
CA LEU A 2 26.47 65.11 -32.50
C LEU A 2 24.98 64.80 -32.73
N ASN A 3 24.61 63.57 -32.38
CA ASN A 3 23.27 62.97 -32.44
C ASN A 3 22.79 62.54 -33.83
N LEU A 4 22.86 61.22 -34.12
CA LEU A 4 21.65 60.38 -34.25
C LEU A 4 21.93 58.89 -34.59
N TYR A 5 23.00 58.26 -34.10
CA TYR A 5 23.20 56.80 -34.28
C TYR A 5 23.56 56.03 -33.00
N ILE A 6 23.35 56.66 -31.83
CA ILE A 6 23.50 56.02 -30.51
C ILE A 6 22.15 56.09 -29.78
N LEU A 7 21.23 55.25 -30.23
CA LEU A 7 19.95 54.86 -29.60
C LEU A 7 19.44 53.78 -30.55
N ILE A 8 20.01 52.58 -30.55
CA ILE A 8 19.52 51.46 -29.75
C ILE A 8 20.70 50.48 -29.55
N THR A 9 21.25 50.47 -28.34
CA THR A 9 22.10 49.41 -27.77
C THR A 9 21.27 48.10 -27.59
N PRO A 10 21.80 47.02 -27.00
CA PRO A 10 22.84 46.11 -27.47
C PRO A 10 22.35 44.63 -27.32
N PHE A 11 22.61 43.71 -28.25
CA PHE A 11 22.54 42.29 -27.90
C PHE A 11 23.62 41.54 -28.68
N LEU A 12 24.83 41.58 -28.11
CA LEU A 12 25.81 40.54 -28.41
C LEU A 12 25.18 39.18 -28.06
N SER A 13 25.31 38.27 -29.02
CA SER A 13 24.95 36.86 -28.99
C SER A 13 25.00 36.21 -27.61
N PRO A 14 23.96 35.45 -27.19
CA PRO A 14 24.16 34.41 -26.21
C PRO A 14 24.91 33.26 -26.90
N SER A 15 26.13 33.01 -26.42
CA SER A 15 26.89 31.77 -26.63
C SER A 15 26.17 30.57 -25.98
N PRO A 16 26.54 29.32 -26.31
CA PRO A 16 25.63 28.19 -26.46
C PRO A 16 24.97 27.76 -25.15
N CYS A 17 23.71 27.31 -25.26
CA CYS A 17 22.84 26.85 -24.17
C CYS A 17 23.54 26.02 -23.09
N ASP A 18 23.94 26.66 -22.00
CA ASP A 18 24.27 25.97 -20.75
C ASP A 18 22.99 25.31 -20.23
N PHE A 19 23.02 23.98 -20.20
CA PHE A 19 21.97 23.19 -19.56
C PHE A 19 22.00 23.55 -18.05
N HIS A 20 21.06 24.36 -17.58
CA HIS A 20 20.94 24.72 -16.16
C HIS A 20 20.62 23.46 -15.35
N ILE A 21 21.65 22.79 -14.84
CA ILE A 21 21.51 21.65 -13.93
C ILE A 21 21.29 22.22 -12.53
N CYS A 22 20.04 22.26 -12.08
CA CYS A 22 19.76 22.63 -10.69
C CYS A 22 20.47 21.66 -9.73
N PRO A 23 21.21 22.15 -8.73
CA PRO A 23 21.80 21.29 -7.71
C PRO A 23 20.67 20.70 -6.85
N LEU A 24 20.34 19.44 -7.11
CA LEU A 24 19.39 18.69 -6.27
C LEU A 24 20.11 18.25 -4.99
N THR A 25 19.73 18.81 -3.84
CA THR A 25 20.19 18.33 -2.54
C THR A 25 19.61 16.93 -2.28
N ASN A 26 20.36 15.86 -2.52
CA ASN A 26 19.86 14.49 -2.40
C ASN A 26 20.11 13.84 -1.02
N TYR A 27 20.79 14.55 -0.10
CA TYR A 27 21.16 14.00 1.21
C TYR A 27 19.93 13.61 2.05
N TYR A 28 18.91 14.47 2.11
CA TYR A 28 17.69 14.19 2.87
C TYR A 28 16.95 12.94 2.36
N LYS A 29 16.98 12.68 1.04
CA LYS A 29 16.34 11.50 0.43
C LYS A 29 16.97 10.21 0.94
N ARG A 30 18.29 10.18 1.10
CA ARG A 30 19.02 9.00 1.58
C ARG A 30 18.58 8.62 2.98
N ILE A 31 18.42 9.58 3.88
CA ILE A 31 18.00 9.31 5.26
C ILE A 31 16.49 9.04 5.31
N LEU A 32 15.68 9.98 4.82
CA LEU A 32 14.21 9.91 4.92
C LEU A 32 13.65 8.67 4.24
N LEU A 33 14.00 8.45 2.97
CA LEU A 33 13.45 7.31 2.22
C LEU A 33 14.00 6.00 2.76
N SER A 34 15.30 5.91 3.08
CA SER A 34 15.86 4.65 3.60
C SER A 34 15.22 4.27 4.93
N VAL A 35 15.14 5.18 5.90
CA VAL A 35 14.57 4.89 7.21
C VAL A 35 13.08 4.54 7.08
N SER A 36 12.31 5.34 6.34
CA SER A 36 10.88 5.08 6.15
C SER A 36 10.63 3.74 5.46
N TYR A 37 11.32 3.43 4.36
CA TYR A 37 11.11 2.17 3.65
C TYR A 37 11.61 0.96 4.43
N SER A 38 12.68 1.08 5.24
CA SER A 38 13.08 0.01 6.15
C SER A 38 12.01 -0.29 7.19
N LEU A 39 11.38 0.73 7.78
CA LEU A 39 10.26 0.54 8.71
C LEU A 39 9.06 -0.09 8.01
N ILE A 40 8.69 0.43 6.84
CA ILE A 40 7.58 -0.09 6.03
C ILE A 40 7.84 -1.56 5.65
N PHE A 41 9.07 -1.90 5.27
CA PHE A 41 9.45 -3.27 4.94
C PHE A 41 9.26 -4.20 6.14
N LEU A 42 9.82 -3.86 7.31
CA LEU A 42 9.74 -4.71 8.50
C LEU A 42 8.29 -4.90 8.98
N VAL A 43 7.54 -3.81 9.07
CA VAL A 43 6.15 -3.82 9.56
C VAL A 43 5.21 -4.43 8.51
N GLY A 44 5.34 -4.02 7.24
CA GLY A 44 4.52 -4.51 6.13
C GLY A 44 4.72 -6.00 5.88
N LEU A 45 5.97 -6.47 5.84
CA LEU A 45 6.29 -7.89 5.64
C LEU A 45 5.73 -8.76 6.77
N SER A 46 5.94 -8.34 8.02
CA SER A 46 5.48 -9.10 9.19
C SER A 46 3.96 -9.16 9.28
N LEU A 47 3.26 -8.03 9.12
CA LEU A 47 1.81 -7.96 9.23
C LEU A 47 1.09 -8.66 8.06
N ASN A 48 1.50 -8.41 6.81
CA ASN A 48 0.88 -9.03 5.64
C ASN A 48 1.23 -10.53 5.54
N GLY A 49 2.44 -10.93 5.91
CA GLY A 49 2.82 -12.33 6.01
C GLY A 49 2.00 -13.08 7.07
N ALA A 50 1.82 -12.49 8.25
CA ALA A 50 0.98 -13.06 9.30
C ALA A 50 -0.50 -13.18 8.89
N LEU A 51 -1.01 -12.18 8.15
CA LEU A 51 -2.36 -12.20 7.59
C LEU A 51 -2.54 -13.36 6.61
N LEU A 52 -1.65 -13.53 5.63
CA LEU A 52 -1.69 -14.64 4.67
C LEU A 52 -1.56 -15.99 5.36
N TRP A 53 -0.61 -16.14 6.27
CA TRP A 53 -0.44 -17.38 7.04
C TRP A 53 -1.73 -17.76 7.79
N SER A 54 -2.36 -16.79 8.46
CA SER A 54 -3.61 -17.04 9.18
C SER A 54 -4.77 -17.36 8.24
N VAL A 55 -4.84 -16.72 7.07
CA VAL A 55 -5.91 -16.95 6.10
C VAL A 55 -5.75 -18.31 5.43
N CYS A 56 -4.60 -18.59 4.82
CA CYS A 56 -4.32 -19.81 4.07
C CYS A 56 -4.27 -21.05 4.96
N GLY A 57 -3.74 -20.94 6.19
CA GLY A 57 -3.61 -22.06 7.11
C GLY A 57 -4.87 -22.40 7.92
N ARG A 58 -5.90 -21.53 7.93
CA ARG A 58 -7.07 -21.71 8.82
C ARG A 58 -8.43 -21.56 8.13
N THR A 59 -8.48 -20.98 6.94
CA THR A 59 -9.76 -20.74 6.26
C THR A 59 -10.11 -21.92 5.38
N ARG A 60 -10.93 -22.84 5.91
CA ARG A 60 -11.42 -24.00 5.16
C ARG A 60 -12.37 -23.63 4.02
N HIS A 61 -13.05 -22.48 4.12
CA HIS A 61 -14.03 -22.01 3.13
C HIS A 61 -13.70 -20.59 2.68
N TRP A 62 -13.26 -20.46 1.42
CA TRP A 62 -12.90 -19.18 0.81
C TRP A 62 -14.17 -18.40 0.47
N ARG A 63 -14.44 -17.38 1.29
CA ARG A 63 -15.45 -16.34 1.02
C ARG A 63 -14.78 -15.22 0.21
N SER A 64 -15.53 -14.43 -0.55
CA SER A 64 -14.89 -13.43 -1.41
C SER A 64 -14.10 -12.38 -0.61
N THR A 65 -14.53 -11.98 0.59
CA THR A 65 -13.74 -11.10 1.49
C THR A 65 -12.37 -11.68 1.82
N VAL A 66 -12.26 -13.01 1.89
CA VAL A 66 -10.99 -13.70 2.13
C VAL A 66 -10.12 -13.63 0.88
N ILE A 67 -10.69 -13.89 -0.30
CA ILE A 67 -9.99 -13.77 -1.60
C ILE A 67 -9.43 -12.35 -1.76
N TYR A 68 -10.24 -11.34 -1.45
CA TYR A 68 -9.87 -9.93 -1.50
C TYR A 68 -8.72 -9.58 -0.56
N MET A 69 -8.84 -9.95 0.72
CA MET A 69 -7.79 -9.71 1.71
C MET A 69 -6.49 -10.46 1.38
N THR A 70 -6.59 -11.66 0.80
CA THR A 70 -5.43 -12.40 0.29
C THR A 70 -4.77 -11.68 -0.87
N ASN A 71 -5.54 -11.21 -1.86
CA ASN A 71 -4.99 -10.44 -2.99
C ASN A 71 -4.29 -9.15 -2.51
N LEU A 72 -4.88 -8.43 -1.56
CA LEU A 72 -4.28 -7.25 -0.98
C LEU A 72 -2.99 -7.56 -0.23
N ALA A 73 -3.00 -8.58 0.63
CA ALA A 73 -1.80 -8.98 1.36
C ALA A 73 -0.69 -9.45 0.41
N VAL A 74 -1.02 -10.12 -0.70
CA VAL A 74 -0.05 -10.47 -1.76
C VAL A 74 0.48 -9.22 -2.44
N ALA A 75 -0.36 -8.25 -2.81
CA ALA A 75 0.06 -6.99 -3.40
C ALA A 75 0.98 -6.19 -2.46
N ASP A 76 0.62 -6.09 -1.18
CA ASP A 76 1.40 -5.40 -0.15
C ASP A 76 2.76 -6.08 0.09
N LEU A 77 2.82 -7.41 0.04
CA LEU A 77 4.07 -8.17 0.12
C LEU A 77 4.94 -7.99 -1.12
N LEU A 78 4.36 -8.06 -2.32
CA LEU A 78 5.08 -7.80 -3.57
C LEU A 78 5.65 -6.38 -3.57
N TYR A 79 4.92 -5.40 -3.04
CA TYR A 79 5.40 -4.05 -2.84
C TYR A 79 6.60 -3.97 -1.88
N CYS A 80 6.52 -4.64 -0.72
CA CYS A 80 7.62 -4.68 0.23
C CYS A 80 8.88 -5.37 -0.35
N LEU A 81 8.69 -6.44 -1.14
CA LEU A 81 9.78 -7.21 -1.74
C LEU A 81 10.37 -6.53 -2.99
N TRP A 82 9.59 -5.67 -3.65
CA TRP A 82 10.01 -4.94 -4.84
C TRP A 82 9.97 -3.42 -4.58
N PRO A 83 10.91 -2.86 -3.79
CA PRO A 83 10.94 -1.44 -3.45
C PRO A 83 11.19 -0.50 -4.66
N PHE A 84 11.66 -1.05 -5.79
CA PHE A 84 11.82 -0.34 -7.07
C PHE A 84 10.55 -0.33 -7.95
N GLY A 85 9.49 -1.00 -7.49
CA GLY A 85 8.24 -1.19 -8.21
C GLY A 85 7.38 0.00 -7.90
N ASN A 86 7.21 0.86 -8.90
CA ASN A 86 6.50 2.13 -8.81
C ASN A 86 5.34 2.14 -7.80
N ILE A 87 5.34 3.13 -6.89
CA ILE A 87 4.25 3.44 -5.95
C ILE A 87 2.87 3.43 -6.66
N MET A 88 2.83 3.73 -7.96
CA MET A 88 1.63 3.74 -8.81
C MET A 88 0.89 2.40 -8.89
N MET A 89 1.59 1.25 -8.94
CA MET A 89 0.95 -0.08 -8.99
C MET A 89 0.11 -0.33 -7.73
N PHE A 90 0.68 0.04 -6.59
CA PHE A 90 0.09 -0.15 -5.28
C PHE A 90 -1.17 0.71 -5.12
N LEU A 91 -1.13 1.95 -5.60
CA LEU A 91 -2.24 2.91 -5.61
C LEU A 91 -3.44 2.44 -6.43
N THR A 92 -3.20 2.04 -7.68
CA THR A 92 -4.26 1.56 -8.58
C THR A 92 -4.90 0.30 -7.99
N CYS A 93 -4.09 -0.63 -7.50
CA CYS A 93 -4.56 -1.90 -6.95
C CYS A 93 -5.37 -1.69 -5.66
N ILE A 94 -4.92 -0.82 -4.74
CA ILE A 94 -5.64 -0.51 -3.50
C ILE A 94 -6.94 0.25 -3.78
N SER A 95 -6.90 1.27 -4.63
CA SER A 95 -8.08 2.09 -4.95
C SER A 95 -9.18 1.27 -5.62
N MET A 96 -8.81 0.42 -6.58
CA MET A 96 -9.76 -0.50 -7.21
C MET A 96 -10.23 -1.60 -6.26
N HIS A 97 -9.37 -2.08 -5.37
CA HIS A 97 -9.75 -3.08 -4.39
C HIS A 97 -10.77 -2.54 -3.37
N HIS A 98 -10.60 -1.30 -2.90
CA HIS A 98 -11.60 -0.64 -2.06
C HIS A 98 -12.92 -0.42 -2.82
N PHE A 99 -12.87 0.01 -4.09
CA PHE A 99 -14.07 0.09 -4.93
C PHE A 99 -14.86 -1.22 -4.95
N ILE A 100 -14.19 -2.35 -5.16
CA ILE A 100 -14.85 -3.66 -5.23
C ILE A 100 -15.43 -4.06 -3.87
N GLY A 101 -14.73 -3.81 -2.77
CA GLY A 101 -15.23 -4.09 -1.41
C GLY A 101 -16.46 -3.26 -1.03
N VAL A 102 -16.61 -2.06 -1.62
CA VAL A 102 -17.72 -1.13 -1.37
C VAL A 102 -18.91 -1.41 -2.29
N CYS A 103 -18.69 -1.60 -3.59
CA CYS A 103 -19.74 -1.92 -4.56
C CYS A 103 -20.35 -3.30 -4.35
N PHE A 104 -19.55 -4.24 -3.83
CA PHE A 104 -19.99 -5.60 -3.57
C PHE A 104 -19.77 -5.92 -2.09
N PRO A 105 -20.67 -5.49 -1.18
CA PRO A 105 -20.59 -5.88 0.23
C PRO A 105 -20.78 -7.39 0.37
N ILE A 106 -19.66 -8.12 0.46
CA ILE A 106 -19.59 -9.59 0.26
C ILE A 106 -20.27 -10.42 1.35
N ALA A 107 -20.66 -9.82 2.47
CA ALA A 107 -21.24 -10.54 3.61
C ALA A 107 -22.58 -11.24 3.28
N THR A 108 -23.24 -10.92 2.16
CA THR A 108 -24.60 -11.43 1.83
C THR A 108 -24.72 -12.10 0.45
N VAL A 109 -23.62 -12.37 -0.27
CA VAL A 109 -23.73 -12.49 -1.74
C VAL A 109 -23.71 -13.93 -2.28
N ARG A 110 -24.62 -14.16 -3.24
CA ARG A 110 -24.88 -15.42 -4.00
C ARG A 110 -23.64 -15.91 -4.79
N PRO A 111 -23.56 -17.20 -5.16
CA PRO A 111 -22.40 -17.80 -5.86
C PRO A 111 -21.98 -17.08 -7.17
N ARG A 112 -22.93 -16.44 -7.86
CA ARG A 112 -22.72 -15.76 -9.15
C ARG A 112 -21.80 -14.53 -9.06
N THR A 113 -21.80 -13.83 -7.93
CA THR A 113 -20.92 -12.66 -7.71
C THR A 113 -19.52 -13.04 -7.24
N LYS A 114 -19.29 -14.28 -6.78
CA LYS A 114 -17.94 -14.78 -6.49
C LYS A 114 -17.10 -14.95 -7.76
N LYS A 115 -17.72 -15.41 -8.85
CA LYS A 115 -17.06 -15.49 -10.16
C LYS A 115 -16.70 -14.09 -10.65
N LEU A 116 -17.64 -13.14 -10.55
CA LEU A 116 -17.40 -11.74 -10.90
C LEU A 116 -16.25 -11.13 -10.08
N ALA A 117 -16.21 -11.38 -8.77
CA ALA A 117 -15.14 -10.98 -7.87
C ALA A 117 -13.75 -11.47 -8.32
N PHE A 118 -13.68 -12.76 -8.69
CA PHE A 118 -12.45 -13.38 -9.17
C PHE A 118 -11.98 -12.77 -10.50
N PHE A 119 -12.88 -12.64 -11.48
CA PHE A 119 -12.55 -12.03 -12.77
C PHE A 119 -12.17 -10.55 -12.64
N ALA A 120 -12.88 -9.78 -11.82
CA ALA A 120 -12.55 -8.39 -11.54
C ALA A 120 -11.16 -8.26 -10.91
N SER A 121 -10.82 -9.14 -9.95
CA SER A 121 -9.47 -9.17 -9.37
C SER A 121 -8.40 -9.51 -10.41
N GLY A 122 -8.65 -10.49 -11.28
CA GLY A 122 -7.73 -10.85 -12.37
C GLY A 122 -7.52 -9.71 -13.36
N LEU A 123 -8.58 -9.00 -13.73
CA LEU A 123 -8.50 -7.83 -14.61
C LEU A 123 -7.65 -6.71 -13.98
N VAL A 124 -7.81 -6.45 -12.68
CA VAL A 124 -7.00 -5.46 -11.96
C VAL A 124 -5.51 -5.81 -12.02
N TRP A 125 -5.14 -7.08 -11.83
CA TRP A 125 -3.74 -7.52 -11.93
C TRP A 125 -3.17 -7.31 -13.34
N VAL A 126 -3.95 -7.61 -14.38
CA VAL A 126 -3.53 -7.41 -15.78
C VAL A 126 -3.30 -5.93 -16.06
N LEU A 127 -4.25 -5.07 -15.69
CA LEU A 127 -4.13 -3.62 -15.90
C LEU A 127 -2.94 -3.03 -15.13
N ALA A 128 -2.77 -3.41 -13.85
CA ALA A 128 -1.65 -2.97 -13.04
C ALA A 128 -0.30 -3.42 -13.64
N THR A 129 -0.21 -4.66 -14.14
CA THR A 129 1.01 -5.17 -14.79
C THR A 129 1.32 -4.44 -16.09
N ALA A 130 0.29 -4.11 -16.89
CA ALA A 130 0.45 -3.34 -18.11
C ALA A 130 0.97 -1.92 -17.83
N GLU A 131 0.44 -1.26 -16.80
CA GLU A 131 0.93 0.06 -16.34
C GLU A 131 2.41 0.02 -15.94
N ILE A 132 2.84 -1.04 -15.23
CA ILE A 132 4.24 -1.24 -14.83
C ILE A 132 5.13 -1.42 -16.06
N LEU A 133 4.74 -2.33 -16.96
CA LEU A 133 5.54 -2.65 -18.13
C LEU A 133 5.81 -1.38 -18.97
N LEU A 134 4.79 -0.54 -19.13
CA LEU A 134 4.93 0.73 -19.83
C LEU A 134 5.81 1.73 -19.07
N THR A 135 5.81 1.70 -17.73
CA THR A 135 6.70 2.55 -16.92
C THR A 135 8.16 2.11 -17.06
N LEU A 136 8.44 0.81 -17.18
CA LEU A 136 9.79 0.29 -17.36
C LEU A 136 10.45 0.78 -18.65
N VAL A 137 9.66 1.08 -19.69
CA VAL A 137 10.16 1.68 -20.95
C VAL A 137 10.84 3.03 -20.70
N PHE A 138 10.43 3.77 -19.67
CA PHE A 138 10.99 5.08 -19.31
C PHE A 138 12.04 5.02 -18.20
N ALA A 139 12.22 3.86 -17.56
CA ALA A 139 13.23 3.66 -16.54
C ALA A 139 14.63 3.83 -17.15
N ARG A 140 15.42 4.72 -16.56
CA ARG A 140 16.78 5.04 -17.04
C ARG A 140 17.72 5.17 -15.86
N THR A 141 18.95 4.73 -16.06
CA THR A 141 20.09 5.01 -15.19
C THR A 141 20.94 6.12 -15.81
N GLY A 142 21.71 6.81 -14.98
CA GLY A 142 22.71 7.77 -15.45
C GLY A 142 23.76 8.02 -14.38
N VAL A 143 24.78 8.82 -14.72
CA VAL A 143 25.87 9.15 -13.79
C VAL A 143 25.79 10.64 -13.48
N ILE A 144 25.70 10.98 -12.19
CA ILE A 144 25.73 12.36 -11.69
C ILE A 144 26.82 12.42 -10.62
N ASN A 145 27.80 13.32 -10.78
CA ASN A 145 28.91 13.49 -9.84
C ASN A 145 29.65 12.18 -9.52
N ASN A 146 30.01 11.39 -10.55
CA ASN A 146 30.61 10.05 -10.43
C ASN A 146 29.79 9.01 -9.65
N ILE A 147 28.51 9.26 -9.41
CA ILE A 147 27.60 8.30 -8.76
C ILE A 147 26.57 7.84 -9.79
N THR A 148 26.45 6.52 -9.95
CA THR A 148 25.38 5.92 -10.74
C THR A 148 24.05 6.10 -10.01
N VAL A 149 23.12 6.80 -10.64
CA VAL A 149 21.77 7.05 -10.14
C VAL A 149 20.73 6.37 -11.02
N CYS A 150 19.69 5.84 -10.39
CA CYS A 150 18.48 5.42 -11.08
C CYS A 150 17.49 6.59 -11.07
N PHE A 151 17.07 7.05 -12.25
CA PHE A 151 16.10 8.13 -12.33
C PHE A 151 14.71 7.60 -12.00
N GLU A 152 14.06 8.28 -11.08
CA GLU A 152 12.75 7.88 -10.58
C GLU A 152 11.61 7.97 -11.61
N MET A 153 11.78 8.79 -12.64
CA MET A 153 10.84 8.89 -13.76
C MET A 153 11.60 8.65 -15.05
N THR A 154 12.35 9.67 -15.47
CA THR A 154 13.22 9.63 -16.65
C THR A 154 14.26 10.75 -16.55
N THR A 155 15.23 10.72 -17.47
CA THR A 155 16.28 11.75 -17.60
C THR A 155 15.67 13.12 -17.91
N ALA A 156 16.41 14.20 -17.63
CA ALA A 156 15.95 15.56 -17.97
C ALA A 156 15.66 15.72 -19.48
N THR A 157 16.45 15.05 -20.32
CA THR A 157 16.34 15.11 -21.79
C THR A 157 15.07 14.46 -22.33
N GLN A 158 14.59 13.38 -21.71
CA GLN A 158 13.42 12.61 -22.16
C GLN A 158 12.14 13.00 -21.40
N PHE A 159 12.21 13.96 -20.48
CA PHE A 159 11.08 14.30 -19.62
C PHE A 159 9.86 14.84 -20.39
N LYS A 160 10.08 15.58 -21.50
CA LYS A 160 8.99 16.08 -22.35
C LYS A 160 8.16 14.95 -22.96
N VAL A 161 8.80 13.83 -23.31
CA VAL A 161 8.13 12.64 -23.85
C VAL A 161 7.40 11.88 -22.75
N TYR A 162 7.98 11.84 -21.54
CA TYR A 162 7.36 11.20 -20.38
C TYR A 162 6.15 11.98 -19.82
N PHE A 163 6.15 13.31 -19.90
CA PHE A 163 5.10 14.17 -19.32
C PHE A 163 3.65 13.73 -19.64
N PRO A 164 3.23 13.53 -20.91
CA PRO A 164 1.87 13.09 -21.22
C PRO A 164 1.55 11.71 -20.63
N TYR A 165 2.52 10.80 -20.62
CA TYR A 165 2.38 9.49 -19.99
C TYR A 165 2.23 9.61 -18.45
N GLY A 166 3.01 10.49 -17.82
CA GLY A 166 2.89 10.79 -16.40
C GLY A 166 1.51 11.33 -16.00
N LEU A 167 0.91 12.16 -16.86
CA LEU A 167 -0.46 12.66 -16.67
C LEU A 167 -1.50 11.56 -16.88
N PHE A 168 -1.35 10.72 -17.90
CA PHE A 168 -2.19 9.54 -18.12
C PHE A 168 -2.22 8.65 -16.87
N LEU A 169 -1.05 8.35 -16.29
CA LEU A 169 -0.93 7.58 -15.05
C LEU A 169 -1.61 8.28 -13.86
N ALA A 170 -1.56 9.61 -13.77
CA ALA A 170 -2.25 10.34 -12.71
C ALA A 170 -3.78 10.25 -12.84
N ILE A 171 -4.30 10.25 -14.07
CA ILE A 171 -5.73 10.15 -14.33
C ILE A 171 -6.22 8.72 -14.07
N VAL A 172 -5.58 7.73 -14.68
CA VAL A 172 -6.01 6.32 -14.61
C VAL A 172 -5.69 5.70 -13.25
N GLY A 173 -4.50 5.96 -12.72
CA GLY A 173 -4.04 5.37 -11.47
C GLY A 173 -4.54 6.07 -10.21
N PHE A 174 -5.12 7.27 -10.32
CA PHE A 174 -5.62 8.00 -9.15
C PHE A 174 -6.98 8.68 -9.35
N LEU A 175 -7.13 9.57 -10.34
CA LEU A 175 -8.34 10.40 -10.44
C LEU A 175 -9.61 9.56 -10.66
N ILE A 176 -9.58 8.61 -11.59
CA ILE A 176 -10.71 7.70 -11.86
C ILE A 176 -11.04 6.87 -10.61
N PRO A 177 -10.08 6.14 -9.99
CA PRO A 177 -10.35 5.42 -8.75
C PRO A 177 -10.88 6.30 -7.61
N PHE A 178 -10.33 7.50 -7.43
CA PHE A 178 -10.74 8.43 -6.39
C PHE A 178 -12.21 8.88 -6.55
N ILE A 179 -12.58 9.33 -7.75
CA ILE A 179 -13.97 9.72 -8.06
C ILE A 179 -14.92 8.54 -7.82
N THR A 180 -14.52 7.36 -8.26
CA THR A 180 -15.32 6.15 -8.13
C THR A 180 -15.56 5.81 -6.64
N VAL A 181 -14.50 5.81 -5.83
CA VAL A 181 -14.58 5.59 -4.38
C VAL A 181 -15.51 6.60 -3.71
N VAL A 182 -15.39 7.89 -4.04
CA VAL A 182 -16.26 8.95 -3.49
C VAL A 182 -17.72 8.72 -3.86
N ILE A 183 -18.05 8.41 -5.11
CA ILE A 183 -19.43 8.14 -5.56
C ILE A 183 -20.02 6.94 -4.82
N CYS A 184 -19.25 5.85 -4.70
CA CYS A 184 -19.66 4.64 -4.01
C CYS A 184 -19.94 4.91 -2.52
N TYR A 185 -19.12 5.73 -1.88
CA TYR A 185 -19.35 6.12 -0.48
C TYR A 185 -20.55 7.02 -0.30
N CYS A 186 -20.71 8.04 -1.14
CA CYS A 186 -21.89 8.89 -1.11
C CYS A 186 -23.17 8.06 -1.27
N SER A 187 -23.16 7.08 -2.16
CA SER A 187 -24.28 6.16 -2.39
C SER A 187 -24.56 5.26 -1.18
N MET A 188 -23.50 4.71 -0.58
CA MET A 188 -23.64 3.84 0.59
C MET A 188 -24.12 4.60 1.83
N ILE A 189 -23.64 5.83 2.07
CA ILE A 189 -24.12 6.70 3.16
C ILE A 189 -25.60 7.04 2.96
N LYS A 190 -26.03 7.38 1.74
CA LYS A 190 -27.45 7.62 1.41
C LYS A 190 -28.32 6.42 1.75
N VAL A 191 -27.95 5.22 1.27
CA VAL A 191 -28.69 3.98 1.58
C VAL A 191 -28.74 3.72 3.09
N LEU A 192 -27.65 4.03 3.80
CA LEU A 192 -27.58 3.83 5.23
C LEU A 192 -28.50 4.78 6.03
N HIS A 193 -28.54 6.05 5.63
CA HIS A 193 -29.42 7.05 6.22
C HIS A 193 -30.90 6.74 5.93
N CYS A 194 -31.24 6.32 4.70
CA CYS A 194 -32.59 5.90 4.37
C CYS A 194 -33.04 4.69 5.20
N ARG A 195 -32.19 3.67 5.35
CA ARG A 195 -32.52 2.47 6.18
C ARG A 195 -32.56 2.75 7.68
N ALA A 196 -31.92 3.82 8.15
CA ALA A 196 -32.02 4.27 9.54
C ALA A 196 -33.36 4.94 9.84
N ALA A 197 -34.01 5.55 8.84
CA ALA A 197 -35.35 6.12 8.98
C ALA A 197 -36.45 5.03 9.02
N ASP A 198 -36.23 3.88 8.36
CA ASP A 198 -37.26 2.85 8.17
C ASP A 198 -37.24 1.67 9.18
N SER A 199 -36.27 1.56 10.12
CA SER A 199 -36.10 0.31 10.90
C SER A 199 -35.92 0.43 12.42
N ILE A 200 -36.71 -0.35 13.15
CA ILE A 200 -36.45 -0.81 14.53
C ILE A 200 -35.22 -1.74 14.48
N SER A 201 -34.03 -1.19 14.69
CA SER A 201 -32.78 -1.96 14.60
C SER A 201 -32.46 -2.68 15.92
N THR A 202 -32.35 -4.01 15.88
CA THR A 202 -31.74 -4.80 16.96
C THR A 202 -30.29 -4.35 17.21
N ALA A 203 -29.88 -4.26 18.48
CA ALA A 203 -28.55 -3.76 18.90
C ALA A 203 -27.37 -4.44 18.18
N ARG A 204 -27.52 -5.72 17.83
CA ARG A 204 -26.51 -6.52 17.10
C ARG A 204 -26.30 -6.04 15.66
N THR A 205 -27.38 -5.65 14.99
CA THR A 205 -27.37 -5.17 13.60
C THR A 205 -26.83 -3.73 13.53
N ALA A 206 -27.17 -2.90 14.51
CA ALA A 206 -26.61 -1.54 14.66
C ALA A 206 -25.09 -1.56 14.95
N CYS A 207 -24.61 -2.48 15.79
CA CYS A 207 -23.19 -2.66 16.08
C CYS A 207 -22.37 -3.10 14.85
N MET A 208 -22.87 -4.09 14.09
CA MET A 208 -22.24 -4.56 12.84
C MET A 208 -22.19 -3.45 11.75
N ARG A 209 -23.20 -2.59 11.73
CA ARG A 209 -23.29 -1.40 10.86
C ARG A 209 -22.24 -0.36 11.22
N ASN A 210 -22.15 0.06 12.49
CA ASN A 210 -21.17 1.06 12.94
C ASN A 210 -19.72 0.60 12.72
N LYS A 211 -19.45 -0.70 12.87
CA LYS A 211 -18.12 -1.26 12.63
C LYS A 211 -17.71 -1.21 11.15
N SER A 212 -18.63 -1.56 10.25
CA SER A 212 -18.38 -1.48 8.81
C SER A 212 -18.16 -0.03 8.37
N LEU A 213 -18.94 0.92 8.91
CA LEU A 213 -18.77 2.36 8.66
C LEU A 213 -17.45 2.91 9.19
N TYR A 214 -17.01 2.47 10.36
CA TYR A 214 -15.73 2.88 10.93
C TYR A 214 -14.56 2.47 10.03
N ILE A 215 -14.52 1.20 9.61
CA ILE A 215 -13.49 0.70 8.67
C ILE A 215 -13.51 1.52 7.38
N LEU A 216 -14.70 1.86 6.91
CA LEU A 216 -14.91 2.66 5.72
C LEU A 216 -14.38 4.09 5.84
N LEU A 217 -14.69 4.76 6.95
CA LEU A 217 -14.23 6.11 7.26
C LEU A 217 -12.72 6.14 7.38
N VAL A 218 -12.11 5.14 8.01
CA VAL A 218 -10.64 5.05 8.10
C VAL A 218 -10.01 4.87 6.73
N VAL A 219 -10.60 4.05 5.85
CA VAL A 219 -10.13 3.92 4.45
C VAL A 219 -10.26 5.24 3.70
N CYS A 220 -11.40 5.92 3.79
CA CYS A 220 -11.63 7.23 3.18
C CYS A 220 -10.60 8.27 3.66
N LEU A 221 -10.39 8.32 4.98
CA LEU A 221 -9.43 9.22 5.61
C LEU A 221 -8.01 8.94 5.10
N MET A 222 -7.64 7.67 4.97
CA MET A 222 -6.35 7.29 4.40
C MET A 222 -6.22 7.72 2.93
N PHE A 223 -7.28 7.60 2.12
CA PHE A 223 -7.35 8.16 0.75
C PHE A 223 -7.08 9.66 0.70
N VAL A 224 -7.73 10.43 1.56
CA VAL A 224 -7.61 11.89 1.54
C VAL A 224 -6.29 12.36 2.16
N VAL A 225 -5.80 11.72 3.21
CA VAL A 225 -4.62 12.18 3.97
C VAL A 225 -3.32 11.67 3.37
N CYS A 226 -3.27 10.42 2.90
CA CYS A 226 -2.03 9.83 2.39
C CYS A 226 -1.91 9.99 0.87
N PHE A 227 -2.99 9.76 0.13
CA PHE A 227 -2.91 9.58 -1.31
C PHE A 227 -3.13 10.88 -2.10
N LEU A 228 -4.16 11.66 -1.78
CA LEU A 228 -4.45 12.92 -2.46
C LEU A 228 -3.26 13.92 -2.43
N PRO A 229 -2.57 14.16 -1.30
CA PRO A 229 -1.47 15.12 -1.26
C PRO A 229 -0.29 14.67 -2.13
N TYR A 230 0.05 13.39 -2.12
CA TYR A 230 1.10 12.84 -2.96
C TYR A 230 0.82 13.03 -4.45
N HIS A 231 -0.39 12.67 -4.91
CA HIS A 231 -0.76 12.80 -6.31
C HIS A 231 -0.87 14.24 -6.78
N PHE A 232 -1.39 15.11 -5.91
CA PHE A 232 -1.43 16.54 -6.16
C PHE A 232 0.00 17.09 -6.34
N VAL A 233 0.87 16.86 -5.36
CA VAL A 233 2.26 17.36 -5.40
C VAL A 233 3.05 16.74 -6.56
N ARG A 234 2.86 15.46 -6.87
CA ARG A 234 3.48 14.82 -8.05
C ARG A 234 3.03 15.51 -9.34
N THR A 235 1.73 15.78 -9.50
CA THR A 235 1.20 16.45 -10.69
C THR A 235 1.77 17.86 -10.82
N VAL A 236 1.80 18.63 -9.72
CA VAL A 236 2.45 19.95 -9.67
C VAL A 236 3.93 19.85 -10.06
N TYR A 237 4.66 18.87 -9.53
CA TYR A 237 6.07 18.63 -9.90
C TYR A 237 6.23 18.34 -11.40
N LEU A 238 5.33 17.57 -12.01
CA LEU A 238 5.37 17.32 -13.45
C LEU A 238 5.20 18.62 -14.26
N PHE A 239 4.24 19.47 -13.86
CA PHE A 239 4.00 20.77 -14.50
C PHE A 239 5.15 21.76 -14.31
N VAL A 240 5.64 21.93 -13.08
CA VAL A 240 6.78 22.82 -12.80
C VAL A 240 8.01 22.39 -13.57
N ARG A 241 8.30 21.08 -13.62
CA ARG A 241 9.47 20.55 -14.32
C ARG A 241 9.39 20.71 -15.84
N VAL A 242 8.20 20.74 -16.45
CA VAL A 242 8.05 20.94 -17.91
C VAL A 242 7.93 22.42 -18.28
N SER A 243 7.22 23.22 -17.50
CA SER A 243 6.89 24.62 -17.83
C SER A 243 7.92 25.61 -17.32
N MET A 244 8.56 25.36 -16.17
CA MET A 244 9.49 26.30 -15.52
C MET A 244 10.81 25.62 -15.09
N PRO A 245 11.60 25.07 -16.03
CA PRO A 245 12.85 24.39 -15.70
C PRO A 245 13.95 25.32 -15.16
N GLY A 246 13.84 26.64 -15.36
CA GLY A 246 14.83 27.62 -14.90
C GLY A 246 14.72 28.05 -13.43
N ASP A 247 13.57 27.84 -12.78
CA ASP A 247 13.38 28.18 -11.36
C ASP A 247 13.80 27.01 -10.46
N CYS A 248 15.08 26.97 -10.11
CA CYS A 248 15.63 25.92 -9.27
C CYS A 248 15.07 25.92 -7.84
N HIS A 249 14.62 27.06 -7.30
CA HIS A 249 14.05 27.12 -5.95
C HIS A 249 12.68 26.44 -5.93
N LEU A 250 11.81 26.82 -6.86
CA LEU A 250 10.50 26.21 -6.98
C LEU A 250 10.61 24.72 -7.30
N LEU A 251 11.45 24.34 -8.27
CA LEU A 251 11.65 22.94 -8.66
C LEU A 251 12.16 22.08 -7.50
N ASN A 252 13.13 22.59 -6.72
CA ASN A 252 13.62 21.89 -5.54
C ASN A 252 12.54 21.78 -4.45
N ALA A 253 11.75 22.83 -4.22
CA ALA A 253 10.68 22.81 -3.22
C ALA A 253 9.59 21.77 -3.56
N VAL A 254 9.10 21.76 -4.80
CA VAL A 254 8.09 20.76 -5.23
C VAL A 254 8.66 19.35 -5.26
N MET A 255 9.94 19.19 -5.60
CA MET A 255 10.62 17.91 -5.51
C MET A 255 10.76 17.42 -4.07
N ILE A 256 11.15 18.28 -3.12
CA ILE A 256 11.25 17.92 -1.70
C ILE A 256 9.89 17.49 -1.19
N SER A 257 8.85 18.30 -1.43
CA SER A 257 7.47 17.98 -1.06
C SER A 257 7.04 16.63 -1.63
N TYR A 258 7.27 16.40 -2.94
CA TYR A 258 6.97 15.13 -3.60
C TYR A 258 7.63 13.93 -2.92
N ASN A 259 8.89 14.07 -2.50
CA ASN A 259 9.64 13.00 -1.85
C ASN A 259 9.16 12.72 -0.42
N VAL A 260 8.73 13.75 0.32
CA VAL A 260 8.23 13.62 1.70
C VAL A 260 6.91 12.86 1.74
N TRP A 261 6.04 13.03 0.74
CA TRP A 261 4.75 12.36 0.69
C TRP A 261 4.80 10.88 0.30
N LYS A 262 5.91 10.38 -0.26
CA LYS A 262 6.03 8.97 -0.66
C LYS A 262 5.93 8.01 0.53
N PRO A 263 6.71 8.16 1.62
CA PRO A 263 6.52 7.35 2.82
C PRO A 263 5.08 7.30 3.33
N ALA A 264 4.38 8.44 3.31
CA ALA A 264 3.01 8.55 3.81
C ALA A 264 2.03 7.69 3.00
N VAL A 265 2.19 7.67 1.68
CA VAL A 265 1.46 6.77 0.77
C VAL A 265 1.79 5.31 1.05
N SER A 266 3.07 5.00 1.17
CA SER A 266 3.58 3.64 1.35
C SER A 266 3.17 3.01 2.68
N PHE A 267 2.89 3.82 3.72
CA PHE A 267 2.42 3.33 5.02
C PHE A 267 1.05 2.62 4.96
N ASN A 268 0.28 2.83 3.89
CA ASN A 268 -0.98 2.12 3.67
C ASN A 268 -0.84 0.58 3.76
N CYS A 269 0.28 0.01 3.31
CA CYS A 269 0.50 -1.44 3.34
C CYS A 269 0.57 -1.99 4.77
N CYS A 270 0.92 -1.14 5.74
CA CYS A 270 0.92 -1.48 7.15
C CYS A 270 -0.49 -1.35 7.75
N ALA A 271 -1.31 -0.41 7.27
CA ALA A 271 -2.66 -0.16 7.77
C ALA A 271 -3.67 -1.26 7.40
N ASN A 272 -3.50 -1.91 6.24
CA ASN A 272 -4.46 -2.90 5.71
C ASN A 272 -4.67 -4.12 6.65
N PRO A 273 -3.62 -4.77 7.18
CA PRO A 273 -3.79 -5.85 8.17
C PRO A 273 -4.44 -5.40 9.48
N PHE A 274 -4.14 -4.20 9.97
CA PHE A 274 -4.77 -3.67 11.19
C PHE A 274 -6.29 -3.54 11.02
N LEU A 275 -6.74 -3.01 9.88
CA LEU A 275 -8.16 -2.93 9.54
C LEU A 275 -8.83 -4.30 9.51
N TYR A 276 -8.15 -5.34 9.03
CA TYR A 276 -8.66 -6.69 9.03
C TYR A 276 -8.80 -7.28 10.46
N PHE A 277 -7.74 -7.20 11.27
CA PHE A 277 -7.75 -7.78 12.62
C PHE A 277 -8.77 -7.08 13.52
N TRP A 278 -8.91 -5.76 13.37
CA TRP A 278 -9.89 -4.95 14.09
C TRP A 278 -11.31 -5.21 13.57
N GLY A 279 -11.49 -5.15 12.25
CA GLY A 279 -12.79 -5.25 11.57
C GLY A 279 -13.48 -6.61 11.70
N SER A 280 -12.72 -7.70 11.64
CA SER A 280 -13.26 -9.07 11.71
C SER A 280 -13.47 -9.58 13.15
N GLY A 281 -13.04 -8.82 14.17
CA GLY A 281 -12.90 -9.37 15.53
C GLY A 281 -11.84 -10.48 15.59
N GLY A 282 -10.91 -10.46 14.61
CA GLY A 282 -9.85 -11.43 14.45
C GLY A 282 -8.87 -11.42 15.62
N TYR A 283 -8.72 -10.27 16.30
CA TYR A 283 -7.95 -10.14 17.53
C TYR A 283 -8.35 -11.18 18.58
N ASN A 284 -9.65 -11.34 18.86
CA ASN A 284 -10.13 -12.34 19.82
C ASN A 284 -9.83 -13.78 19.37
N LYS A 285 -9.91 -14.07 18.07
CA LYS A 285 -9.61 -15.42 17.54
C LYS A 285 -8.11 -15.72 17.55
N LEU A 286 -7.27 -14.75 17.21
CA LEU A 286 -5.80 -14.88 17.21
C LEU A 286 -5.29 -15.00 18.65
N TRP A 287 -5.78 -14.18 19.57
CA TRP A 287 -5.45 -14.25 21.01
C TRP A 287 -5.90 -15.54 21.66
N VAL A 288 -7.14 -15.99 21.40
CA VAL A 288 -7.64 -17.28 21.90
C VAL A 288 -6.81 -18.43 21.35
N TRP A 289 -6.36 -18.36 20.09
CA TRP A 289 -5.49 -19.38 19.51
C TRP A 289 -4.07 -19.36 20.09
N LEU A 290 -3.45 -18.19 20.27
CA LEU A 290 -2.14 -18.07 20.91
C LEU A 290 -2.17 -18.67 22.31
N ARG A 291 -3.25 -18.41 23.07
CA ARG A 291 -3.50 -19.07 24.34
C ARG A 291 -3.69 -20.59 24.20
N ARG A 292 -4.43 -21.08 23.20
CA ARG A 292 -4.62 -22.53 22.96
C ARG A 292 -3.35 -23.25 22.49
N LYS A 293 -2.49 -22.60 21.70
CA LYS A 293 -1.19 -23.16 21.28
C LYS A 293 -0.23 -23.21 22.47
N LYS A 294 -0.14 -22.12 23.25
CA LYS A 294 0.58 -22.11 24.53
C LYS A 294 0.08 -23.21 25.47
N LYS A 295 -1.24 -23.38 25.59
CA LYS A 295 -1.86 -24.45 26.41
C LYS A 295 -1.54 -25.85 25.89
N ARG A 296 -1.52 -26.07 24.57
CA ARG A 296 -1.15 -27.38 23.96
C ARG A 296 0.32 -27.73 24.16
N VAL A 297 1.22 -26.76 24.05
CA VAL A 297 2.65 -26.96 24.34
C VAL A 297 2.84 -27.33 25.82
N ILE A 298 2.21 -26.60 26.74
CA ILE A 298 2.27 -26.90 28.18
C ILE A 298 1.71 -28.30 28.49
N ILE A 299 0.61 -28.71 27.85
CA ILE A 299 0.03 -30.06 28.03
C ILE A 299 0.97 -31.14 27.46
N SER A 300 1.61 -30.88 26.33
CA SER A 300 2.60 -31.77 25.71
C SER A 300 3.81 -31.98 26.63
N GLU A 301 4.36 -30.91 27.18
CA GLU A 301 5.47 -30.96 28.14
C GLU A 301 5.07 -31.73 29.40
N LYS A 302 3.91 -31.42 29.99
CA LYS A 302 3.40 -32.18 31.16
C LYS A 302 3.24 -33.67 30.89
N LYS A 303 2.72 -34.05 29.71
CA LYS A 303 2.59 -35.48 29.33
C LYS A 303 3.94 -36.17 29.19
N ALA A 304 4.94 -35.48 28.63
CA ALA A 304 6.30 -36.01 28.52
C ALA A 304 6.94 -36.21 29.90
N THR A 305 6.76 -35.27 30.84
CA THR A 305 7.28 -35.40 32.21
C THR A 305 6.64 -36.55 32.97
N ILE A 306 5.31 -36.73 32.86
CA ILE A 306 4.59 -37.82 33.52
C ILE A 306 5.01 -39.18 32.93
N ALA A 307 5.17 -39.26 31.61
CA ALA A 307 5.63 -40.50 30.95
C ALA A 307 7.06 -40.89 31.38
N HIS A 308 7.94 -39.91 31.62
CA HIS A 308 9.27 -40.16 32.14
C HIS A 308 9.24 -40.62 33.61
N SER A 309 8.43 -39.98 34.46
CA SER A 309 8.27 -40.38 35.86
C SER A 309 7.71 -41.80 36.00
N ASN A 310 6.71 -42.17 35.20
CA ASN A 310 6.12 -43.51 35.23
C ASN A 310 7.08 -44.61 34.75
N ARG A 311 8.00 -44.27 33.84
CA ARG A 311 9.04 -45.19 33.38
C ARG A 311 10.04 -45.46 34.50
N ASN A 312 10.47 -44.43 35.20
CA ASN A 312 11.42 -44.55 36.31
C ASN A 312 10.82 -45.32 37.51
N THR A 313 9.52 -45.16 37.79
CA THR A 313 8.84 -45.96 38.84
C THR A 313 8.65 -47.42 38.45
N LEU A 314 8.37 -47.71 37.17
CA LEU A 314 8.31 -49.08 36.66
C LEU A 314 9.67 -49.77 36.75
N GLU A 315 10.75 -49.10 36.35
CA GLU A 315 12.12 -49.60 36.47
C GLU A 315 12.51 -49.85 37.95
N ALA A 316 12.17 -48.93 38.86
CA ALA A 316 12.39 -49.11 40.30
C ALA A 316 11.60 -50.30 40.88
N SER A 317 10.34 -50.49 40.44
CA SER A 317 9.51 -51.62 40.88
C SER A 317 10.02 -52.97 40.36
N SER A 318 10.52 -53.03 39.12
CA SER A 318 11.13 -54.23 38.56
C SER A 318 12.46 -54.57 39.24
N PHE A 319 13.22 -53.57 39.66
CA PHE A 319 14.47 -53.77 40.39
C PHE A 319 14.21 -54.27 41.82
N SER A 320 13.18 -53.73 42.49
CA SER A 320 12.75 -54.22 43.81
C SER A 320 12.26 -55.67 43.76
N ALA A 321 11.49 -56.04 42.72
CA ALA A 321 10.99 -57.41 42.55
C ALA A 321 12.10 -58.43 42.25
N TYR A 322 13.21 -58.00 41.63
CA TYR A 322 14.38 -58.84 41.38
C TYR A 322 15.26 -59.03 42.62
N LEU A 323 15.22 -58.09 43.57
CA LEU A 323 15.94 -58.21 44.84
C LEU A 323 15.21 -59.05 45.89
N GLU A 324 13.90 -59.25 45.73
CA GLU A 324 13.07 -60.09 46.61
C GLU A 324 12.99 -61.57 46.17
N SER A 325 13.55 -61.91 44.99
CA SER A 325 13.63 -63.28 44.43
C SER A 325 15.01 -63.90 44.60
#